data_AF-A0AB74DAR9-F1
#
_entry.id   AF-A0AB74DAR9-F1
#
_cell.length_a   1.000
_cell.length_b   1.000
_cell.length_c   1.000
_cell.angle_alpha   90.00
_cell.angle_beta   90.00
_cell.angle_gamma   90.00
#
_symmetry.space_group_name_H-M   'P 1'
#
loop_
_entity.id
_entity.type
_entity.pdbx_description
1 polymer ?
#
loop_
_entity_poly.entity_id
_entity_poly.type
_entity_poly.pdbx_seq_one_letter_code
_entity_poly.pdbx_strand_id
1 'polypeptide(L)'
;MRLHKEISGSLTSKAPSAIVRGVGENDWARPRDDSEPLVFAGPLDASTDLRKYVESYSGGDQHAISTQGIGWSATALALHAANLAAGSGAQQYNFIGHSRGAVECIMAAWFLYAYGRKDIPINLFAIDPVPGPGEWYGILTQLPPNVVHYVGVYAWDEFDLTLMALVPRPSGAMMGKSDNFSRVGNGKTLADKNWKTLADRHQLTDPLLPGTSPQPNGFELYACRGRHGTVAGNVTNDGNYIFDNVDARVSPVPKLVYKMARSYLSRWGTAFATSDAVADSTASLQQKIHADHALFDAMRNAGTRTSLGPLGFGARRVSSISGSNPLNRYYLEQVAGVPPLGSGYPGANNGASAGWVKWMFL
;
A
#
# COMPACT_ATOMS: atom_id res chain seq x y z
N MET A 1 2.31 -1.10 10.33
CA MET A 1 1.98 -2.55 10.38
C MET A 1 3.12 -3.27 11.06
N ARG A 2 2.88 -3.87 12.24
CA ARG A 2 3.93 -4.60 12.96
C ARG A 2 4.24 -5.93 12.27
N LEU A 3 5.30 -5.95 11.46
CA LEU A 3 6.14 -7.13 11.22
C LEU A 3 7.32 -7.18 12.20
N HIS A 4 7.12 -6.57 13.38
CA HIS A 4 8.18 -6.25 14.34
C HIS A 4 8.71 -7.43 15.15
N LYS A 5 8.23 -8.65 14.91
CA LYS A 5 8.73 -9.83 15.64
C LYS A 5 9.82 -10.61 14.92
N GLU A 6 10.04 -10.38 13.62
CA GLU A 6 10.71 -11.43 12.80
C GLU A 6 11.85 -10.95 11.92
N ILE A 7 11.82 -9.68 11.47
CA ILE A 7 12.82 -9.16 10.52
C ILE A 7 14.03 -8.54 11.24
N SER A 8 13.87 -8.06 12.48
CA SER A 8 14.99 -7.40 13.20
C SER A 8 15.11 -7.69 14.69
N GLY A 9 14.23 -8.51 15.28
CA GLY A 9 14.32 -8.96 16.69
C GLY A 9 14.20 -7.87 17.78
N SER A 10 14.39 -6.59 17.44
CA SER A 10 14.28 -5.42 18.32
C SER A 10 13.97 -4.14 17.53
N LEU A 11 13.20 -3.24 18.14
CA LEU A 11 12.99 -1.86 17.68
C LEU A 11 14.29 -1.02 17.68
N THR A 12 15.33 -1.49 18.37
CA THR A 12 16.65 -0.84 18.49
C THR A 12 17.73 -1.49 17.62
N SER A 13 17.36 -2.47 16.78
CA SER A 13 18.33 -3.19 15.95
C SER A 13 18.99 -2.25 14.94
N LYS A 14 20.32 -2.23 14.94
CA LYS A 14 21.16 -1.47 14.00
C LYS A 14 21.60 -2.31 12.80
N ALA A 15 21.19 -3.58 12.72
CA ALA A 15 21.51 -4.46 11.60
C ALA A 15 20.70 -4.02 10.36
N PRO A 16 21.26 -4.05 9.14
CA PRO A 16 20.57 -3.58 7.94
C PRO A 16 19.36 -4.49 7.60
N SER A 17 18.18 -4.07 8.02
CA SER A 17 16.90 -4.47 7.44
C SER A 17 16.15 -3.20 7.11
N ALA A 18 15.89 -2.92 5.83
CA ALA A 18 15.14 -1.74 5.43
C ALA A 18 13.66 -1.93 5.81
N ILE A 19 13.28 -1.53 7.03
CA ILE A 19 11.88 -1.47 7.46
C ILE A 19 11.34 -0.10 7.07
N VAL A 20 10.40 -0.06 6.12
CA VAL A 20 9.62 1.14 5.83
C VAL A 20 8.46 1.18 6.82
N ARG A 21 8.48 2.13 7.75
CA ARG A 21 7.44 2.30 8.77
C ARG A 21 6.40 3.27 8.23
N GLY A 22 5.15 2.82 8.15
CA GLY A 22 4.03 3.67 7.72
C GLY A 22 3.56 4.63 8.80
N VAL A 23 2.99 5.76 8.38
CA VAL A 23 2.34 6.73 9.28
C VAL A 23 1.04 6.17 9.87
N GLY A 24 0.89 6.29 11.19
CA GLY A 24 -0.32 6.04 11.97
C GLY A 24 -0.02 6.02 13.47
N GLU A 25 -1.00 6.38 14.33
CA GLU A 25 -0.89 6.58 15.79
C GLU A 25 -0.24 5.44 16.61
N ASN A 26 0.09 4.29 16.01
CA ASN A 26 0.51 3.09 16.73
C ASN A 26 1.94 2.60 16.48
N ASP A 27 2.72 3.26 15.60
CA ASP A 27 4.12 2.87 15.33
C ASP A 27 5.15 3.82 16.00
N TRP A 28 4.67 4.86 16.70
CA TRP A 28 5.48 5.72 17.55
C TRP A 28 5.20 5.38 19.02
N ALA A 29 6.14 4.66 19.66
CA ALA A 29 6.65 4.99 21.01
C ALA A 29 7.05 3.83 21.95
N ARG A 30 8.34 3.77 22.29
CA ARG A 30 8.82 4.45 23.51
C ARG A 30 10.26 4.97 23.26
N PRO A 31 10.56 6.23 23.63
CA PRO A 31 9.65 7.24 24.23
C PRO A 31 8.62 7.78 23.22
N ARG A 32 7.52 8.36 23.73
CA ARG A 32 6.32 8.77 22.96
C ARG A 32 6.46 10.01 22.10
N ASP A 33 7.61 10.65 22.18
CA ASP A 33 7.78 12.03 21.76
C ASP A 33 8.96 12.21 20.79
N ASP A 34 9.74 11.14 20.57
CA ASP A 34 10.95 11.16 19.75
C ASP A 34 10.87 10.13 18.61
N SER A 35 10.84 10.62 17.37
CA SER A 35 11.13 9.82 16.18
C SER A 35 12.64 9.65 16.00
N GLU A 36 13.09 8.54 15.43
CA GLU A 36 14.48 8.46 14.95
C GLU A 36 14.76 9.58 13.93
N PRO A 37 15.97 10.18 13.93
CA PRO A 37 16.29 11.22 12.95
C PRO A 37 16.13 10.69 11.52
N LEU A 38 15.36 11.41 10.71
CA LEU A 38 15.15 11.04 9.31
C LEU A 38 16.43 11.32 8.49
N VAL A 39 16.78 10.36 7.64
CA VAL A 39 17.97 10.41 6.78
C VAL A 39 17.59 10.98 5.42
N PHE A 40 17.77 12.28 5.24
CA PHE A 40 17.54 12.96 3.96
C PHE A 40 18.81 13.11 3.11
N ALA A 41 19.95 13.35 3.77
CA ALA A 41 21.27 13.39 3.15
C ALA A 41 21.90 12.00 3.16
N GLY A 42 21.37 11.11 2.31
CA GLY A 42 21.88 9.75 2.12
C GLY A 42 22.58 9.55 0.77
N PRO A 43 22.75 8.29 0.33
CA PRO A 43 23.46 7.97 -0.93
C PRO A 43 22.68 8.32 -2.19
N LEU A 44 21.40 8.70 -2.07
CA LEU A 44 20.61 9.13 -3.22
C LEU A 44 20.95 10.56 -3.62
N ASP A 45 21.12 10.78 -4.91
CA ASP A 45 21.29 12.11 -5.51
C ASP A 45 19.92 12.79 -5.69
N ALA A 46 19.20 12.96 -4.57
CA ALA A 46 17.89 13.58 -4.53
C ALA A 46 17.97 15.05 -4.99
N SER A 47 16.93 15.52 -5.69
CA SER A 47 16.91 16.90 -6.17
C SER A 47 16.80 17.91 -5.02
N THR A 48 17.32 19.12 -5.23
CA THR A 48 17.33 20.17 -4.20
C THR A 48 15.93 20.59 -3.76
N ASP A 49 14.95 20.59 -4.66
CA ASP A 49 13.54 20.84 -4.34
C ASP A 49 12.93 19.74 -3.46
N LEU A 50 13.27 18.47 -3.71
CA LEU A 50 12.86 17.35 -2.86
C LEU A 50 13.48 17.47 -1.46
N ARG A 51 14.80 17.72 -1.37
CA ARG A 51 15.49 17.92 -0.09
C ARG A 51 14.88 19.05 0.73
N LYS A 52 14.65 20.22 0.12
CA LYS A 52 13.97 21.35 0.78
C LYS A 52 12.55 21.02 1.24
N TYR A 53 11.81 20.24 0.45
CA TYR A 53 10.46 19.83 0.82
C TYR A 53 10.47 18.94 2.07
N VAL A 54 11.34 17.92 2.11
CA VAL A 54 11.38 16.98 3.25
C VAL A 54 12.01 17.58 4.51
N GLU A 55 12.89 18.57 4.39
CA GLU A 55 13.48 19.31 5.52
C GLU A 55 12.40 19.99 6.38
N SER A 56 11.27 20.38 5.78
CA SER A 56 10.12 20.90 6.51
C SER A 56 9.45 19.87 7.44
N TYR A 57 9.77 18.60 7.27
CA TYR A 57 9.34 17.46 8.08
C TYR A 57 10.57 16.75 8.69
N SER A 58 11.36 17.43 9.53
CA SER A 58 12.64 16.92 10.06
C SER A 58 12.64 16.54 11.55
N GLY A 59 11.49 16.19 12.11
CA GLY A 59 11.33 15.76 13.51
C GLY A 59 10.39 16.67 14.31
N GLY A 60 10.08 16.27 15.54
CA GLY A 60 9.15 16.96 16.46
C GLY A 60 7.93 16.12 16.85
N ASP A 61 7.02 16.73 17.60
CA ASP A 61 5.77 16.10 18.05
C ASP A 61 4.89 15.67 16.87
N GLN A 62 4.85 14.35 16.62
CA GLN A 62 4.03 13.75 15.54
C GLN A 62 2.59 13.44 15.98
N HIS A 63 2.18 13.82 17.19
CA HIS A 63 0.80 13.68 17.69
C HIS A 63 -0.15 14.72 17.10
N ALA A 64 0.35 15.79 16.47
CA ALA A 64 -0.52 16.82 15.92
C ALA A 64 -1.40 16.24 14.79
N ILE A 65 -2.64 15.88 15.15
CA ILE A 65 -3.74 15.38 14.30
C ILE A 65 -3.87 16.22 13.01
N SER A 66 -3.58 17.52 13.10
CA SER A 66 -3.58 18.42 11.94
C SER A 66 -2.55 18.05 10.88
N THR A 67 -1.34 17.61 11.24
CA THR A 67 -0.29 17.19 10.27
C THR A 67 -0.58 15.83 9.64
N GLN A 68 -1.17 14.91 10.40
CA GLN A 68 -1.58 13.58 9.95
C GLN A 68 -2.68 13.66 8.87
N GLY A 69 -3.61 14.61 9.04
CA GLY A 69 -4.69 14.89 8.11
C GLY A 69 -4.28 15.61 6.82
N ILE A 70 -3.00 15.95 6.60
CA ILE A 70 -2.53 16.64 5.38
C ILE A 70 -1.56 15.76 4.56
N GLY A 71 -1.12 14.62 5.12
CA GLY A 71 -0.22 13.68 4.41
C GLY A 71 1.19 14.22 4.15
N TRP A 72 1.58 15.31 4.82
CA TRP A 72 2.80 16.07 4.54
C TRP A 72 4.11 15.29 4.80
N SER A 73 4.03 14.25 5.63
CA SER A 73 5.14 13.39 6.06
C SER A 73 5.56 12.30 5.07
N ALA A 74 4.66 11.87 4.18
CA ALA A 74 4.84 10.67 3.36
C ALA A 74 6.11 10.78 2.48
N THR A 75 6.34 11.95 1.89
CA THR A 75 7.54 12.19 1.06
C THR A 75 8.83 12.06 1.85
N ALA A 76 8.86 12.57 3.08
CA ALA A 76 10.04 12.54 3.92
C ALA A 76 10.36 11.11 4.39
N LEU A 77 9.35 10.36 4.80
CA LEU A 77 9.50 8.96 5.21
C LEU A 77 9.89 8.07 4.03
N ALA A 78 9.31 8.29 2.85
CA ALA A 78 9.69 7.60 1.63
C ALA A 78 11.15 7.88 1.24
N LEU A 79 11.61 9.15 1.33
CA LEU A 79 13.02 9.47 1.05
C LEU A 79 13.97 8.87 2.08
N HIS A 80 13.58 8.90 3.36
CA HIS A 80 14.33 8.25 4.42
C HIS A 80 14.50 6.75 4.16
N ALA A 81 13.41 6.04 3.89
CA ALA A 81 13.41 4.63 3.53
C ALA A 81 14.29 4.33 2.32
N ALA A 82 14.18 5.14 1.26
CA ALA A 82 14.97 5.01 0.05
C ALA A 82 16.47 5.20 0.31
N ASN A 83 16.85 6.18 1.13
CA ASN A 83 18.24 6.40 1.54
C ASN A 83 18.79 5.26 2.39
N LEU A 84 18.01 4.74 3.35
CA LEU A 84 18.41 3.57 4.14
C LEU A 84 18.59 2.33 3.27
N ALA A 85 17.66 2.08 2.34
CA ALA A 85 17.74 0.96 1.41
C ALA A 85 19.00 1.07 0.54
N ALA A 86 19.22 2.21 -0.12
CA ALA A 86 20.43 2.43 -0.92
C ALA A 86 21.71 2.35 -0.09
N GLY A 87 21.70 2.86 1.15
CA GLY A 87 22.85 2.84 2.07
C GLY A 87 23.21 1.44 2.55
N SER A 88 22.28 0.48 2.49
CA SER A 88 22.54 -0.91 2.84
C SER A 88 23.45 -1.63 1.84
N GLY A 89 23.55 -1.13 0.60
CA GLY A 89 24.27 -1.78 -0.49
C GLY A 89 23.62 -3.06 -1.02
N ALA A 90 22.41 -3.41 -0.58
CA ALA A 90 21.72 -4.60 -1.04
C ALA A 90 21.46 -4.56 -2.56
N GLN A 91 21.50 -5.74 -3.20
CA GLN A 91 21.26 -5.88 -4.64
C GLN A 91 19.79 -6.17 -4.97
N GLN A 92 18.90 -6.04 -3.99
CA GLN A 92 17.45 -6.18 -4.11
C GLN A 92 16.79 -5.51 -2.89
N TYR A 93 15.65 -4.85 -3.09
CA TYR A 93 14.89 -4.24 -1.99
C TYR A 93 13.49 -4.84 -1.90
N ASN A 94 13.10 -5.24 -0.70
CA ASN A 94 11.77 -5.76 -0.40
C ASN A 94 11.08 -4.78 0.56
N PHE A 95 10.01 -4.15 0.10
CA PHE A 95 9.21 -3.24 0.91
C PHE A 95 7.86 -3.84 1.24
N ILE A 96 7.40 -3.52 2.44
CA ILE A 96 6.07 -3.89 2.92
C ILE A 96 5.52 -2.71 3.70
N GLY A 97 4.26 -2.36 3.41
CA GLY A 97 3.63 -1.22 4.04
C GLY A 97 2.12 -1.43 4.16
N HIS A 98 1.52 -0.69 5.10
CA HIS A 98 0.06 -0.59 5.24
C HIS A 98 -0.37 0.86 5.16
N SER A 99 -1.55 1.14 4.61
CA SER A 99 -2.12 2.49 4.58
C SER A 99 -1.18 3.49 3.90
N ARG A 100 -0.89 4.63 4.52
CA ARG A 100 0.10 5.59 4.04
C ARG A 100 1.49 4.96 3.87
N GLY A 101 1.88 4.02 4.74
CA GLY A 101 3.14 3.31 4.61
C GLY A 101 3.30 2.51 3.32
N ALA A 102 2.21 1.93 2.81
CA ALA A 102 2.26 1.25 1.51
C ALA A 102 2.46 2.24 0.35
N VAL A 103 1.90 3.45 0.46
CA VAL A 103 2.12 4.54 -0.50
C VAL A 103 3.56 5.05 -0.41
N GLU A 104 4.10 5.18 0.80
CA GLU A 104 5.51 5.53 1.02
C GLU A 104 6.45 4.51 0.39
N CYS A 105 6.14 3.20 0.42
CA CYS A 105 6.90 2.18 -0.30
C CYS A 105 6.93 2.43 -1.81
N ILE A 106 5.81 2.84 -2.41
CA ILE A 106 5.73 3.18 -3.84
C ILE A 106 6.58 4.41 -4.16
N MET A 107 6.49 5.45 -3.33
CA MET A 107 7.31 6.66 -3.48
C MET A 107 8.80 6.38 -3.29
N ALA A 108 9.17 5.56 -2.31
CA ALA A 108 10.55 5.15 -2.04
C ALA A 108 11.13 4.39 -3.24
N ALA A 109 10.33 3.52 -3.88
CA ALA A 109 10.73 2.84 -5.10
C ALA A 109 11.05 3.84 -6.23
N TRP A 110 10.23 4.88 -6.40
CA TRP A 110 10.51 5.94 -7.37
C TRP A 110 11.77 6.73 -7.03
N PHE A 111 12.02 7.04 -5.77
CA PHE A 111 13.25 7.74 -5.37
C PHE A 111 14.50 6.90 -5.61
N LEU A 112 14.45 5.60 -5.31
CA LEU A 112 15.53 4.66 -5.64
C LEU A 112 15.78 4.60 -7.15
N TYR A 113 14.70 4.56 -7.94
CA TYR A 113 14.78 4.51 -9.40
C TYR A 113 15.30 5.83 -10.01
N ALA A 114 14.83 6.96 -9.50
CA ALA A 114 15.13 8.28 -10.07
C ALA A 114 16.49 8.84 -9.64
N TYR A 115 16.87 8.59 -8.39
CA TYR A 115 18.03 9.21 -7.74
C TYR A 115 19.10 8.20 -7.31
N GLY A 116 18.84 6.91 -7.45
CA GLY A 116 19.77 5.82 -7.13
C GLY A 116 20.09 4.92 -8.33
N ARG A 117 20.37 3.65 -8.04
CA ARG A 117 20.66 2.62 -9.03
C ARG A 117 19.37 2.04 -9.62
N LYS A 118 19.16 2.28 -10.92
CA LYS A 118 17.99 1.81 -11.69
C LYS A 118 17.93 0.30 -11.88
N ASP A 119 19.07 -0.37 -11.82
CA ASP A 119 19.23 -1.80 -12.08
C ASP A 119 18.91 -2.67 -10.86
N ILE A 120 18.70 -2.07 -9.67
CA ILE A 120 18.36 -2.81 -8.46
C ILE A 120 16.86 -3.14 -8.47
N PRO A 121 16.46 -4.42 -8.45
CA PRO A 121 15.06 -4.83 -8.42
C PRO A 121 14.39 -4.51 -7.08
N ILE A 122 13.12 -4.12 -7.16
CA ILE A 122 12.28 -3.78 -6.00
C ILE A 122 11.02 -4.65 -5.98
N ASN A 123 10.67 -5.16 -4.80
CA ASN A 123 9.43 -5.89 -4.54
C ASN A 123 8.59 -5.15 -3.51
N LEU A 124 7.28 -5.09 -3.74
CA LEU A 124 6.34 -4.36 -2.90
C LEU A 124 5.22 -5.27 -2.44
N PHE A 125 5.02 -5.38 -1.13
CA PHE A 125 3.83 -5.96 -0.51
C PHE A 125 3.01 -4.84 0.15
N ALA A 126 1.99 -4.36 -0.54
CA ALA A 126 1.16 -3.25 -0.13
C ALA A 126 -0.15 -3.74 0.50
N ILE A 127 -0.43 -3.30 1.73
CA ILE A 127 -1.67 -3.63 2.45
C ILE A 127 -2.52 -2.37 2.49
N ASP A 128 -3.64 -2.42 1.79
CA ASP A 128 -4.65 -1.38 1.69
C ASP A 128 -4.03 0.02 1.61
N PRO A 129 -3.22 0.29 0.55
CA PRO A 129 -2.50 1.54 0.38
C PRO A 129 -3.47 2.71 0.32
N VAL A 130 -3.35 3.66 1.25
CA VAL A 130 -4.23 4.83 1.33
C VAL A 130 -3.35 6.08 1.33
N PRO A 131 -3.41 6.94 0.30
CA PRO A 131 -2.67 8.20 0.26
C PRO A 131 -3.23 9.29 1.18
N GLY A 132 -4.51 9.18 1.53
CA GLY A 132 -5.20 10.11 2.41
C GLY A 132 -5.69 11.37 1.70
N PRO A 133 -6.16 12.36 2.49
CA PRO A 133 -6.56 13.65 1.95
C PRO A 133 -5.37 14.41 1.35
N GLY A 134 -5.63 15.21 0.33
CA GLY A 134 -4.62 16.03 -0.35
C GLY A 134 -4.33 15.57 -1.77
N GLU A 135 -3.30 16.17 -2.37
CA GLU A 135 -2.94 15.94 -3.77
C GLU A 135 -2.27 14.58 -3.99
N TRP A 136 -2.89 13.76 -4.84
CA TRP A 136 -2.32 12.48 -5.27
C TRP A 136 -1.40 12.73 -6.46
N TYR A 137 -0.11 12.88 -6.22
CA TYR A 137 0.89 13.04 -7.28
C TYR A 137 1.09 11.74 -8.08
N GLY A 138 1.56 11.83 -9.33
CA GLY A 138 1.80 10.63 -10.15
C GLY A 138 2.78 9.65 -9.52
N ILE A 139 3.75 10.14 -8.74
CA ILE A 139 4.71 9.29 -8.00
C ILE A 139 4.02 8.34 -7.01
N LEU A 140 2.80 8.64 -6.56
CA LEU A 140 2.00 7.74 -5.73
C LEU A 140 1.30 6.70 -6.60
N THR A 141 0.79 7.09 -7.76
CA THR A 141 -0.22 6.30 -8.49
C THR A 141 0.35 5.30 -9.49
N GLN A 142 1.67 5.15 -9.54
CA GLN A 142 2.35 4.41 -10.60
C GLN A 142 3.57 3.68 -10.05
N LEU A 143 3.90 2.52 -10.61
CA LEU A 143 5.11 1.78 -10.24
C LEU A 143 6.29 2.15 -11.14
N PRO A 144 7.51 2.35 -10.59
CA PRO A 144 8.68 2.57 -11.40
C PRO A 144 9.12 1.30 -12.14
N PRO A 145 9.89 1.43 -13.23
CA PRO A 145 10.37 0.33 -14.06
C PRO A 145 11.16 -0.77 -13.35
N ASN A 146 11.84 -0.46 -12.24
CA ASN A 146 12.62 -1.44 -11.47
C ASN A 146 11.81 -2.18 -10.40
N VAL A 147 10.51 -1.90 -10.25
CA VAL A 147 9.62 -2.77 -9.48
C VAL A 147 9.33 -4.02 -10.32
N VAL A 148 9.71 -5.18 -9.81
CA VAL A 148 9.54 -6.48 -10.47
C VAL A 148 8.39 -7.29 -9.87
N HIS A 149 8.05 -7.05 -8.60
CA HIS A 149 6.86 -7.61 -7.96
C HIS A 149 6.07 -6.54 -7.21
N TYR A 150 4.75 -6.50 -7.43
CA TYR A 150 3.78 -5.74 -6.65
C TYR A 150 2.63 -6.67 -6.24
N VAL A 151 2.41 -6.76 -4.94
CA VAL A 151 1.30 -7.51 -4.33
C VAL A 151 0.48 -6.53 -3.52
N GLY A 152 -0.77 -6.29 -3.92
CA GLY A 152 -1.71 -5.43 -3.21
C GLY A 152 -2.81 -6.22 -2.53
N VAL A 153 -3.02 -6.05 -1.23
CA VAL A 153 -4.13 -6.65 -0.46
C VAL A 153 -5.09 -5.54 -0.02
N TYR A 154 -6.34 -5.56 -0.47
CA TYR A 154 -7.30 -4.47 -0.28
C TYR A 154 -8.46 -4.88 0.61
N ALA A 155 -8.84 -4.00 1.52
CA ALA A 155 -9.93 -4.22 2.46
C ALA A 155 -11.29 -4.08 1.75
N TRP A 156 -12.02 -5.18 1.63
CA TRP A 156 -13.31 -5.25 0.96
C TRP A 156 -14.43 -4.57 1.76
N ASP A 157 -14.36 -4.63 3.09
CA ASP A 157 -15.43 -4.17 3.96
C ASP A 157 -15.23 -2.74 4.48
N GLU A 158 -14.21 -2.04 4.01
CA GLU A 158 -13.99 -0.63 4.33
C GLU A 158 -14.96 0.29 3.60
N PHE A 159 -15.52 1.26 4.33
CA PHE A 159 -16.55 2.18 3.83
C PHE A 159 -16.29 3.64 4.20
N ASP A 160 -15.24 3.94 4.99
CA ASP A 160 -14.81 5.30 5.27
C ASP A 160 -14.38 5.99 3.96
N LEU A 161 -15.03 7.11 3.66
CA LEU A 161 -14.81 7.87 2.43
C LEU A 161 -13.43 8.54 2.39
N THR A 162 -12.78 8.70 3.53
CA THR A 162 -11.43 9.28 3.66
C THR A 162 -10.33 8.25 3.44
N LEU A 163 -10.65 6.95 3.50
CA LEU A 163 -9.71 5.84 3.35
C LEU A 163 -9.70 5.25 1.93
N MET A 164 -9.89 6.07 0.90
CA MET A 164 -9.84 5.61 -0.49
C MET A 164 -8.49 4.94 -0.81
N ALA A 165 -8.52 3.68 -1.20
CA ALA A 165 -7.30 2.93 -1.48
C ALA A 165 -6.76 3.20 -2.89
N LEU A 166 -5.45 3.13 -3.03
CA LEU A 166 -4.70 3.33 -4.25
C LEU A 166 -4.39 2.00 -4.92
N VAL A 167 -4.75 1.82 -6.19
CA VAL A 167 -4.23 0.74 -7.04
C VAL A 167 -3.24 1.37 -8.02
N PRO A 168 -1.92 1.20 -7.83
CA PRO A 168 -0.95 1.84 -8.70
C PRO A 168 -1.00 1.20 -10.09
N ARG A 169 -0.69 2.00 -11.11
CA ARG A 169 -0.54 1.50 -12.48
C ARG A 169 0.72 0.62 -12.56
N PRO A 170 0.66 -0.55 -13.22
CA PRO A 170 1.83 -1.40 -13.42
C PRO A 170 2.90 -0.64 -14.20
N SER A 171 4.16 -1.07 -14.10
CA SER A 171 5.26 -0.44 -14.83
C SER A 171 5.35 -0.93 -16.29
N GLY A 172 6.07 -0.20 -17.14
CA GLY A 172 6.26 -0.59 -18.55
C GLY A 172 6.90 -1.97 -18.66
N ALA A 173 7.89 -2.24 -17.81
CA ALA A 173 8.59 -3.52 -17.74
C ALA A 173 7.66 -4.69 -17.40
N MET A 174 6.72 -4.51 -16.46
CA MET A 174 5.71 -5.51 -16.14
C MET A 174 4.79 -5.83 -17.33
N MET A 175 4.64 -4.89 -18.25
CA MET A 175 3.86 -5.03 -19.49
C MET A 175 4.70 -5.46 -20.70
N GLY A 176 5.98 -5.82 -20.52
CA GLY A 176 6.90 -6.16 -21.61
C GLY A 176 7.25 -4.98 -22.52
N LYS A 177 7.07 -3.75 -22.05
CA LYS A 177 7.39 -2.51 -22.77
C LYS A 177 8.74 -1.96 -22.30
N SER A 178 9.49 -1.36 -23.24
CA SER A 178 10.73 -0.68 -22.93
C SER A 178 10.48 0.53 -22.02
N ASP A 179 11.46 0.81 -21.16
CA ASP A 179 11.44 1.98 -20.30
C ASP A 179 12.09 3.19 -21.00
N ASN A 180 11.36 4.31 -21.05
CA ASN A 180 11.84 5.59 -21.59
C ASN A 180 11.92 6.68 -20.49
N PHE A 181 12.32 6.33 -19.25
CA PHE A 181 12.48 7.34 -18.19
C PHE A 181 13.72 8.21 -18.40
N SER A 182 13.50 9.49 -18.70
CA SER A 182 14.54 10.52 -18.59
C SER A 182 14.64 11.00 -17.14
N ARG A 183 15.86 10.97 -16.58
CA ARG A 183 16.15 11.37 -15.19
C ARG A 183 15.65 12.79 -14.89
N VAL A 184 15.15 12.97 -13.67
CA VAL A 184 14.73 14.27 -13.10
C VAL A 184 15.87 15.26 -13.19
N GLY A 185 15.58 16.48 -13.64
CA GLY A 185 16.54 17.59 -13.64
C GLY A 185 17.28 17.86 -14.96
N ASN A 186 17.22 16.94 -15.94
CA ASN A 186 17.79 17.15 -17.28
C ASN A 186 16.72 17.37 -18.38
N GLY A 187 15.44 17.35 -18.02
CA GLY A 187 14.37 17.62 -18.98
C GLY A 187 14.13 19.12 -19.24
N LYS A 188 13.53 19.41 -20.39
CA LYS A 188 13.32 20.79 -20.88
C LYS A 188 12.16 21.51 -20.19
N THR A 189 11.28 20.80 -19.48
CA THR A 189 10.05 21.38 -18.90
C THR A 189 10.09 21.44 -17.36
N LEU A 190 9.28 22.31 -16.76
CA LEU A 190 9.11 22.39 -15.30
C LEU A 190 8.59 21.09 -14.69
N ALA A 191 7.77 20.32 -15.42
CA ALA A 191 7.30 19.00 -15.01
C ALA A 191 8.42 17.94 -14.97
N ASP A 192 9.52 18.14 -15.72
CA ASP A 192 10.70 17.25 -15.68
C ASP A 192 11.61 17.49 -14.49
N LYS A 193 11.38 18.58 -13.77
CA LYS A 193 12.26 19.05 -12.69
C LYS A 193 11.65 18.85 -11.30
N ASN A 194 10.42 18.33 -11.21
CA ASN A 194 9.68 18.23 -9.94
C ASN A 194 9.51 16.76 -9.55
N TRP A 195 9.87 16.43 -8.30
CA TRP A 195 9.72 15.07 -7.77
C TRP A 195 8.27 14.59 -7.68
N LYS A 196 7.29 15.50 -7.67
CA LYS A 196 5.85 15.14 -7.63
C LYS A 196 5.39 14.51 -8.94
N THR A 197 5.90 15.01 -10.06
CA THR A 197 5.45 14.67 -11.42
C THR A 197 6.33 13.63 -12.09
N LEU A 198 7.23 12.97 -11.35
CA LEU A 198 8.19 11.99 -11.89
C LEU A 198 7.54 10.89 -12.69
N ALA A 199 6.42 10.39 -12.19
CA ALA A 199 5.72 9.32 -12.84
C ALA A 199 4.69 9.81 -13.86
N ASP A 200 4.38 11.11 -13.97
CA ASP A 200 3.26 11.58 -14.81
C ASP A 200 3.41 11.19 -16.29
N ARG A 201 4.65 11.01 -16.76
CA ARG A 201 4.95 10.54 -18.13
C ARG A 201 5.02 9.02 -18.28
N HIS A 202 4.88 8.30 -17.18
CA HIS A 202 4.83 6.84 -17.14
C HIS A 202 3.40 6.30 -17.08
N GLN A 203 2.40 7.16 -17.28
CA GLN A 203 0.99 6.80 -17.19
C GLN A 203 0.65 5.68 -18.17
N LEU A 204 0.64 4.45 -17.65
CA LEU A 204 0.15 3.28 -18.36
C LEU A 204 -1.36 3.18 -18.26
N THR A 205 -1.91 2.20 -18.97
CA THR A 205 -3.33 1.86 -18.93
C THR A 205 -3.78 1.73 -17.48
N ASP A 206 -4.89 2.40 -17.17
CA ASP A 206 -5.51 2.34 -15.85
C ASP A 206 -5.91 0.89 -15.50
N PRO A 207 -5.37 0.28 -14.43
CA PRO A 207 -5.68 -1.11 -14.07
C PRO A 207 -7.14 -1.33 -13.64
N LEU A 208 -7.85 -0.25 -13.32
CA LEU A 208 -9.21 -0.27 -12.80
C LEU A 208 -10.28 -0.10 -13.89
N LEU A 209 -9.88 0.25 -15.12
CA LEU A 209 -10.78 0.29 -16.26
C LEU A 209 -10.87 -1.09 -16.95
N PRO A 210 -12.00 -1.40 -17.60
CA PRO A 210 -12.08 -2.53 -18.50
C PRO A 210 -11.06 -2.43 -19.62
N GLY A 211 -10.58 -3.58 -20.09
CA GLY A 211 -9.62 -3.63 -21.18
C GLY A 211 -9.18 -5.05 -21.52
N THR A 212 -8.41 -5.16 -22.60
CA THR A 212 -7.92 -6.43 -23.16
C THR A 212 -6.40 -6.60 -23.00
N SER A 213 -5.76 -5.74 -22.21
CA SER A 213 -4.32 -5.85 -21.94
C SER A 213 -4.01 -7.16 -21.21
N PRO A 214 -2.88 -7.82 -21.50
CA PRO A 214 -2.48 -9.04 -20.79
C PRO A 214 -2.19 -8.72 -19.32
N GLN A 215 -2.41 -9.69 -18.43
CA GLN A 215 -2.05 -9.56 -17.01
C GLN A 215 -0.58 -9.11 -16.87
N PRO A 216 -0.26 -8.07 -16.07
CA PRO A 216 1.12 -7.65 -15.92
C PRO A 216 1.92 -8.71 -15.15
N ASN A 217 3.17 -8.93 -15.58
CA ASN A 217 4.07 -9.86 -14.91
C ASN A 217 4.41 -9.36 -13.50
N GLY A 218 4.28 -10.23 -12.49
CA GLY A 218 4.60 -9.89 -11.11
C GLY A 218 3.66 -8.87 -10.46
N PHE A 219 2.47 -8.61 -11.03
CA PHE A 219 1.48 -7.69 -10.47
C PHE A 219 0.23 -8.44 -10.04
N GLU A 220 0.00 -8.51 -8.73
CA GLU A 220 -1.05 -9.32 -8.10
C GLU A 220 -1.93 -8.47 -7.18
N LEU A 221 -3.25 -8.58 -7.35
CA LEU A 221 -4.24 -7.85 -6.56
C LEU A 221 -5.15 -8.83 -5.83
N TYR A 222 -5.36 -8.57 -4.54
CA TYR A 222 -6.15 -9.39 -3.65
C TYR A 222 -7.25 -8.56 -2.98
N ALA A 223 -8.49 -9.03 -3.05
CA ALA A 223 -9.59 -8.55 -2.21
C ALA A 223 -9.66 -9.42 -0.95
N CYS A 224 -9.69 -8.80 0.24
CA CYS A 224 -9.77 -9.49 1.52
C CYS A 224 -10.95 -8.96 2.34
N ARG A 225 -11.67 -9.83 3.04
CA ARG A 225 -12.68 -9.42 4.03
C ARG A 225 -12.06 -8.59 5.16
N GLY A 226 -12.90 -7.79 5.81
CA GLY A 226 -12.52 -6.86 6.87
C GLY A 226 -12.28 -5.43 6.39
N ARG A 227 -12.08 -4.55 7.36
CA ARG A 227 -11.83 -3.11 7.18
C ARG A 227 -10.35 -2.77 7.06
N HIS A 228 -10.04 -1.50 6.84
CA HIS A 228 -8.69 -0.99 6.70
C HIS A 228 -7.74 -1.45 7.81
N GLY A 229 -8.21 -1.40 9.07
CA GLY A 229 -7.45 -1.89 10.22
C GLY A 229 -7.37 -3.42 10.29
N THR A 230 -8.41 -4.14 9.85
CA THR A 230 -8.52 -5.60 9.95
C THR A 230 -7.42 -6.30 9.16
N VAL A 231 -7.20 -5.88 7.91
CA VAL A 231 -6.13 -6.40 7.06
C VAL A 231 -4.72 -6.07 7.58
N ALA A 232 -4.62 -5.17 8.57
CA ALA A 232 -3.37 -4.71 9.17
C ALA A 232 -3.09 -5.24 10.57
N GLY A 233 -3.95 -6.12 11.11
CA GLY A 233 -3.77 -6.69 12.44
C GLY A 233 -4.90 -6.43 13.42
N ASN A 234 -5.88 -5.57 13.09
CA ASN A 234 -7.00 -5.31 13.98
C ASN A 234 -7.94 -6.52 14.05
N VAL A 235 -8.36 -6.85 15.26
CA VAL A 235 -9.27 -7.97 15.58
C VAL A 235 -10.59 -7.49 16.18
N THR A 236 -10.91 -6.20 16.10
CA THR A 236 -12.22 -5.69 16.52
C THR A 236 -13.29 -5.97 15.46
N ASN A 237 -14.51 -6.30 15.91
CA ASN A 237 -15.65 -6.61 15.05
C ASN A 237 -16.19 -5.39 14.27
N ASP A 238 -15.74 -4.19 14.61
CA ASP A 238 -16.08 -2.92 13.97
C ASP A 238 -14.94 -2.34 13.11
N GLY A 239 -13.74 -2.93 13.18
CA GLY A 239 -12.53 -2.44 12.51
C GLY A 239 -11.94 -1.13 13.05
N ASN A 240 -12.46 -0.54 14.15
CA ASN A 240 -12.10 0.80 14.64
C ASN A 240 -11.10 0.83 15.82
N TYR A 241 -10.47 -0.29 16.16
CA TYR A 241 -9.53 -0.41 17.29
C TYR A 241 -10.15 -0.09 18.67
N ILE A 242 -11.47 -0.21 18.81
CA ILE A 242 -12.16 -0.09 20.11
C ILE A 242 -11.95 -1.40 20.89
N PHE A 243 -11.23 -1.34 22.01
CA PHE A 243 -10.83 -2.53 22.78
C PHE A 243 -12.02 -3.43 23.18
N ASP A 244 -13.13 -2.83 23.59
CA ASP A 244 -14.34 -3.56 24.00
C ASP A 244 -14.99 -4.34 22.83
N ASN A 245 -14.62 -4.02 21.58
CA ASN A 245 -15.14 -4.65 20.37
C ASN A 245 -14.24 -5.78 19.84
N VAL A 246 -13.21 -6.22 20.57
CA VAL A 246 -12.34 -7.34 20.18
C VAL A 246 -13.16 -8.63 20.01
N ASP A 247 -13.02 -9.28 18.86
CA ASP A 247 -13.69 -10.54 18.53
C ASP A 247 -12.72 -11.52 17.85
N ALA A 248 -12.49 -12.67 18.48
CA ALA A 248 -11.54 -13.68 18.01
C ALA A 248 -11.88 -14.22 16.61
N ARG A 249 -13.14 -14.16 16.18
CA ARG A 249 -13.59 -14.56 14.84
C ARG A 249 -13.05 -13.66 13.73
N VAL A 250 -12.60 -12.44 14.06
CA VAL A 250 -11.94 -11.52 13.12
C VAL A 250 -10.48 -11.92 12.86
N SER A 251 -9.83 -12.59 13.81
CA SER A 251 -8.39 -12.94 13.76
C SER A 251 -7.92 -13.73 12.52
N PRO A 252 -8.74 -14.53 11.81
CA PRO A 252 -8.31 -15.20 10.59
C PRO A 252 -7.81 -14.26 9.49
N VAL A 253 -8.39 -13.06 9.35
CA VAL A 253 -7.98 -12.07 8.33
C VAL A 253 -6.53 -11.60 8.54
N PRO A 254 -6.15 -10.98 9.67
CA PRO A 254 -4.78 -10.51 9.86
C PRO A 254 -3.76 -11.65 9.88
N LYS A 255 -4.15 -12.84 10.36
CA LYS A 255 -3.32 -14.05 10.28
C LYS A 255 -3.03 -14.44 8.82
N LEU A 256 -4.05 -14.43 7.96
CA LEU A 256 -3.89 -14.76 6.54
C LEU A 256 -2.98 -13.75 5.84
N VAL A 257 -3.20 -12.45 6.05
CA VAL A 257 -2.37 -11.38 5.46
C VAL A 257 -0.92 -11.49 5.93
N TYR A 258 -0.69 -11.81 7.21
CA TYR A 258 0.65 -12.07 7.73
C TYR A 258 1.31 -13.27 7.03
N LYS A 259 0.61 -14.40 6.86
CA LYS A 259 1.16 -15.57 6.14
C LYS A 259 1.46 -15.26 4.67
N MET A 260 0.62 -14.46 4.03
CA MET A 260 0.86 -13.97 2.67
C MET A 260 2.13 -13.13 2.61
N ALA A 261 2.23 -12.10 3.45
CA ALA A 261 3.40 -11.22 3.53
C ALA A 261 4.68 -12.02 3.72
N ARG A 262 4.67 -12.95 4.68
CA ARG A 262 5.82 -13.81 4.98
C ARG A 262 6.19 -14.70 3.80
N SER A 263 5.20 -15.32 3.15
CA SER A 263 5.40 -16.16 1.95
C SER A 263 6.04 -15.37 0.80
N TYR A 264 5.51 -14.19 0.46
CA TYR A 264 6.09 -13.36 -0.60
C TYR A 264 7.48 -12.86 -0.25
N LEU A 265 7.68 -12.34 0.96
CA LEU A 265 8.99 -11.89 1.41
C LEU A 265 10.02 -13.02 1.35
N SER A 266 9.66 -14.24 1.75
CA SER A 266 10.54 -15.43 1.60
C SER A 266 10.82 -15.78 0.15
N ARG A 267 9.83 -15.74 -0.74
CA ARG A 267 10.03 -15.94 -2.19
C ARG A 267 10.96 -14.89 -2.79
N TRP A 268 10.95 -13.68 -2.24
CA TRP A 268 11.85 -12.59 -2.62
C TRP A 268 13.19 -12.62 -1.86
N GLY A 269 13.54 -13.72 -1.19
CA GLY A 269 14.85 -13.90 -0.56
C GLY A 269 14.98 -13.35 0.86
N THR A 270 13.90 -12.90 1.49
CA THR A 270 13.93 -12.48 2.90
C THR A 270 14.05 -13.70 3.81
N ALA A 271 15.14 -13.77 4.57
CA ALA A 271 15.32 -14.75 5.63
C ALA A 271 14.67 -14.24 6.93
N PHE A 272 13.84 -15.07 7.55
CA PHE A 272 13.23 -14.77 8.84
C PHE A 272 13.97 -15.51 9.96
N ALA A 273 14.30 -14.81 11.03
CA ALA A 273 15.00 -15.40 12.18
C ALA A 273 14.13 -16.39 12.96
N THR A 274 12.80 -16.21 12.91
CA THR A 274 11.82 -17.06 13.59
C THR A 274 10.98 -17.82 12.59
N SER A 275 10.43 -18.96 13.01
CA SER A 275 9.39 -19.68 12.25
C SER A 275 8.10 -18.85 12.16
N ASP A 276 7.22 -19.25 11.24
CA ASP A 276 5.88 -18.69 11.10
C ASP A 276 5.12 -18.79 12.43
N ALA A 277 4.60 -17.66 12.91
CA ALA A 277 3.90 -17.56 14.20
C ALA A 277 2.42 -18.02 14.14
N VAL A 278 1.90 -18.34 12.95
CA VAL A 278 0.52 -18.75 12.73
C VAL A 278 0.45 -20.23 12.37
N ALA A 279 0.00 -21.04 13.33
CA ALA A 279 -0.17 -22.48 13.16
C ALA A 279 -1.30 -22.87 12.19
N ASP A 280 -2.32 -22.02 12.03
CA ASP A 280 -3.41 -22.24 11.09
C ASP A 280 -2.87 -22.31 9.64
N SER A 281 -3.37 -23.26 8.84
CA SER A 281 -3.11 -23.30 7.39
C SER A 281 -3.83 -22.15 6.68
N THR A 282 -3.32 -21.73 5.51
CA THR A 282 -3.99 -20.70 4.70
C THR A 282 -5.41 -21.11 4.35
N ALA A 283 -5.63 -22.37 3.92
CA ALA A 283 -6.95 -22.89 3.61
C ALA A 283 -7.91 -22.84 4.82
N SER A 284 -7.42 -23.16 6.02
CA SER A 284 -8.23 -23.07 7.25
C SER A 284 -8.61 -21.63 7.58
N LEU A 285 -7.70 -20.67 7.40
CA LEU A 285 -7.98 -19.25 7.61
C LEU A 285 -9.02 -18.74 6.61
N GLN A 286 -8.87 -19.06 5.33
CA GLN A 286 -9.84 -18.68 4.29
C GLN A 286 -11.22 -19.27 4.58
N GLN A 287 -11.29 -20.55 4.95
CA GLN A 287 -12.55 -21.19 5.33
C GLN A 287 -13.24 -20.49 6.51
N LYS A 288 -12.48 -20.10 7.54
CA LYS A 288 -13.03 -19.34 8.69
C LYS A 288 -13.56 -17.97 8.26
N ILE A 289 -12.83 -17.26 7.38
CA ILE A 289 -13.26 -15.96 6.84
C ILE A 289 -14.59 -16.11 6.07
N HIS A 290 -14.71 -17.14 5.23
CA HIS A 290 -15.94 -17.36 4.45
C HIS A 290 -17.10 -17.86 5.32
N ALA A 291 -16.83 -18.67 6.34
CA ALA A 291 -17.86 -19.15 7.27
C ALA A 291 -18.45 -18.02 8.13
N ASP A 292 -17.61 -17.11 8.61
CA ASP A 292 -18.03 -15.96 9.42
C ASP A 292 -18.40 -14.72 8.56
N HIS A 293 -18.84 -14.91 7.31
CA HIS A 293 -19.09 -13.79 6.39
C HIS A 293 -20.07 -12.74 6.94
N ALA A 294 -21.07 -13.16 7.74
CA ALA A 294 -22.05 -12.27 8.36
C ALA A 294 -21.42 -11.29 9.36
N LEU A 295 -20.33 -11.69 10.05
CA LEU A 295 -19.56 -10.81 10.94
C LEU A 295 -18.96 -9.65 10.15
N PHE A 296 -18.34 -9.96 9.02
CA PHE A 296 -17.72 -8.96 8.16
C PHE A 296 -18.75 -8.11 7.40
N ASP A 297 -19.93 -8.66 7.13
CA ASP A 297 -21.07 -7.87 6.61
C ASP A 297 -21.57 -6.86 7.64
N ALA A 298 -21.67 -7.26 8.91
CA ALA A 298 -22.02 -6.37 10.02
C ALA A 298 -20.93 -5.32 10.29
N MET A 299 -19.65 -5.69 10.16
CA MET A 299 -18.49 -4.79 10.33
C MET A 299 -18.56 -3.56 9.41
N ARG A 300 -19.17 -3.70 8.23
CA ARG A 300 -19.40 -2.61 7.27
C ARG A 300 -20.57 -1.69 7.63
N ASN A 301 -21.24 -1.93 8.76
CA ASN A 301 -22.41 -1.21 9.24
C ASN A 301 -23.66 -1.39 8.36
N ALA A 302 -24.03 -2.67 8.08
CA ALA A 302 -25.33 -3.20 7.63
C ALA A 302 -26.13 -2.50 6.48
N GLY A 303 -25.64 -1.41 5.89
CA GLY A 303 -26.30 -0.70 4.81
C GLY A 303 -26.18 -1.41 3.46
N THR A 304 -27.09 -1.11 2.54
CA THR A 304 -27.08 -1.63 1.17
C THR A 304 -25.74 -1.31 0.47
N ARG A 305 -24.97 -2.34 0.09
CA ARG A 305 -23.76 -2.16 -0.74
C ARG A 305 -24.19 -1.81 -2.16
N THR A 306 -24.11 -0.54 -2.53
CA THR A 306 -24.42 -0.14 -3.90
C THR A 306 -23.49 0.95 -4.42
N SER A 307 -22.93 0.70 -5.61
CA SER A 307 -22.27 1.71 -6.41
C SER A 307 -23.26 2.65 -7.12
N LEU A 308 -24.57 2.31 -7.09
CA LEU A 308 -25.63 3.09 -7.74
C LEU A 308 -26.01 4.28 -6.85
N GLY A 309 -25.66 5.48 -7.31
CA GLY A 309 -25.93 6.76 -6.64
C GLY A 309 -24.73 7.73 -6.72
N PRO A 310 -24.93 9.05 -6.59
CA PRO A 310 -23.89 10.07 -6.82
C PRO A 310 -22.66 9.96 -5.90
N LEU A 311 -22.75 9.21 -4.79
CA LEU A 311 -21.66 8.97 -3.84
C LEU A 311 -21.26 7.50 -3.67
N GLY A 312 -22.01 6.56 -4.28
CA GLY A 312 -21.90 5.12 -4.00
C GLY A 312 -22.18 4.83 -2.53
N PHE A 313 -23.41 4.46 -2.19
CA PHE A 313 -23.78 4.23 -0.81
C PHE A 313 -23.09 2.96 -0.30
N GLY A 314 -22.11 3.16 0.57
CA GLY A 314 -21.42 2.11 1.29
C GLY A 314 -20.40 1.31 0.48
N ALA A 315 -20.15 1.58 -0.80
CA ALA A 315 -19.18 0.87 -1.66
C ALA A 315 -17.71 1.25 -1.37
N ARG A 316 -16.79 0.28 -1.42
CA ARG A 316 -15.36 0.51 -1.13
C ARG A 316 -14.73 1.33 -2.25
N ARG A 317 -14.23 2.52 -1.94
CA ARG A 317 -13.58 3.39 -2.94
C ARG A 317 -12.13 2.99 -3.18
N VAL A 318 -11.77 2.89 -4.45
CA VAL A 318 -10.38 2.70 -4.91
C VAL A 318 -10.06 3.67 -6.06
N SER A 319 -8.80 4.01 -6.26
CA SER A 319 -8.37 4.87 -7.36
C SER A 319 -6.95 4.56 -7.83
N SER A 320 -6.66 4.86 -9.07
CA SER A 320 -5.38 4.72 -9.77
C SER A 320 -4.99 6.05 -10.46
N ILE A 321 -5.76 7.11 -10.19
CA ILE A 321 -5.71 8.40 -10.86
C ILE A 321 -5.02 9.41 -9.95
N SER A 322 -4.14 10.23 -10.53
CA SER A 322 -3.52 11.37 -9.83
C SER A 322 -4.48 12.57 -9.71
N GLY A 323 -4.31 13.36 -8.66
CA GLY A 323 -5.04 14.60 -8.37
C GLY A 323 -6.01 14.47 -7.20
N SER A 324 -6.16 15.54 -6.42
CA SER A 324 -7.13 15.63 -5.33
C SER A 324 -8.56 15.85 -5.85
N ASN A 325 -9.17 14.81 -6.42
CA ASN A 325 -10.58 14.84 -6.77
C ASN A 325 -11.29 13.60 -6.22
N PRO A 326 -12.16 13.73 -5.18
CA PRO A 326 -12.92 12.61 -4.65
C PRO A 326 -13.91 12.02 -5.66
N LEU A 327 -14.16 12.68 -6.80
CA LEU A 327 -14.91 12.14 -7.94
C LEU A 327 -14.08 11.18 -8.81
N ASN A 328 -12.74 11.26 -8.77
CA ASN A 328 -11.84 10.36 -9.50
C ASN A 328 -11.66 9.04 -8.73
N ARG A 329 -12.76 8.30 -8.61
CA ARG A 329 -12.86 7.06 -7.84
C ARG A 329 -13.52 5.96 -8.66
N TYR A 330 -13.18 4.73 -8.29
CA TYR A 330 -13.85 3.51 -8.68
C TYR A 330 -14.41 2.83 -7.42
N TYR A 331 -15.20 1.79 -7.63
CA TYR A 331 -15.68 0.93 -6.55
C TYR A 331 -15.05 -0.44 -6.66
N LEU A 332 -14.47 -0.94 -5.56
CA LEU A 332 -13.76 -2.21 -5.52
C LEU A 332 -14.66 -3.36 -6.00
N GLU A 333 -15.93 -3.33 -5.63
CA GLU A 333 -16.95 -4.32 -6.02
C GLU A 333 -17.20 -4.37 -7.53
N GLN A 334 -16.90 -3.28 -8.25
CA GLN A 334 -17.02 -3.23 -9.71
C GLN A 334 -15.73 -3.70 -10.37
N VAL A 335 -14.60 -3.17 -9.93
CA VAL A 335 -13.30 -3.36 -10.61
C VAL A 335 -12.66 -4.71 -10.29
N ALA A 336 -12.96 -5.30 -9.13
CA ALA A 336 -12.51 -6.65 -8.78
C ALA A 336 -13.27 -7.74 -9.54
N GLY A 337 -14.44 -7.41 -10.09
CA GLY A 337 -15.30 -8.35 -10.79
C GLY A 337 -16.08 -9.25 -9.83
N VAL A 338 -16.47 -10.42 -10.33
CA VAL A 338 -17.39 -11.34 -9.64
C VAL A 338 -16.60 -12.28 -8.72
N PRO A 339 -16.84 -12.27 -7.39
CA PRO A 339 -16.28 -13.23 -6.47
C PRO A 339 -16.71 -14.66 -6.80
N PRO A 340 -15.89 -15.68 -6.48
CA PRO A 340 -16.29 -17.07 -6.59
C PRO A 340 -17.61 -17.35 -5.85
N LEU A 341 -18.47 -18.18 -6.44
CA LEU A 341 -19.75 -18.54 -5.82
C LEU A 341 -19.51 -19.13 -4.41
N GLY A 342 -20.21 -18.60 -3.41
CA GLY A 342 -20.09 -19.07 -2.02
C GLY A 342 -18.91 -18.51 -1.22
N SER A 343 -18.08 -17.61 -1.79
CA SER A 343 -16.93 -16.99 -1.09
C SER A 343 -17.30 -15.94 -0.04
N GLY A 344 -18.60 -15.69 0.21
CA GLY A 344 -19.07 -14.76 1.24
C GLY A 344 -18.87 -13.27 0.93
N TYR A 345 -18.38 -12.88 -0.26
CA TYR A 345 -18.24 -11.48 -0.66
C TYR A 345 -19.55 -10.92 -1.24
N PRO A 346 -20.19 -9.90 -0.64
CA PRO A 346 -21.44 -9.34 -1.17
C PRO A 346 -21.21 -8.24 -2.20
N GLY A 347 -22.24 -7.98 -3.03
CA GLY A 347 -22.35 -6.75 -3.82
C GLY A 347 -21.86 -6.79 -5.27
N ALA A 348 -21.50 -7.96 -5.83
CA ALA A 348 -20.83 -8.03 -7.14
C ALA A 348 -21.74 -8.08 -8.39
N ASN A 349 -23.06 -7.98 -8.26
CA ASN A 349 -23.94 -8.59 -9.28
C ASN A 349 -24.72 -7.68 -10.24
N ASN A 350 -24.49 -6.38 -10.29
CA ASN A 350 -25.23 -5.53 -11.25
C ASN A 350 -24.28 -4.78 -12.21
N GLY A 351 -23.84 -5.46 -13.27
CA GLY A 351 -23.14 -4.82 -14.40
C GLY A 351 -21.65 -4.56 -14.23
N ALA A 352 -20.93 -5.41 -13.48
CA ALA A 352 -19.51 -5.25 -13.20
C ALA A 352 -18.65 -5.09 -14.47
N SER A 353 -18.14 -3.88 -14.69
CA SER A 353 -17.10 -3.56 -15.65
C SER A 353 -15.73 -3.77 -14.98
N ALA A 354 -15.40 -5.05 -14.73
CA ALA A 354 -14.15 -5.44 -14.07
C ALA A 354 -12.94 -4.80 -14.75
N GLY A 355 -11.96 -4.42 -13.94
CA GLY A 355 -10.67 -3.95 -14.44
C GLY A 355 -10.01 -5.03 -15.28
N TRP A 356 -9.15 -4.65 -16.22
CA TRP A 356 -8.41 -5.63 -17.02
C TRP A 356 -7.38 -6.42 -16.21
N VAL A 357 -6.95 -5.88 -15.06
CA VAL A 357 -6.12 -6.61 -14.09
C VAL A 357 -7.00 -7.52 -13.25
N LYS A 358 -6.64 -8.80 -13.18
CA LYS A 358 -7.39 -9.80 -12.40
C LYS A 358 -7.17 -9.62 -10.91
N TRP A 359 -8.26 -9.83 -10.16
CA TRP A 359 -8.27 -9.84 -8.71
C TRP A 359 -8.49 -11.25 -8.19
N MET A 360 -7.83 -11.56 -7.08
CA MET A 360 -8.03 -12.79 -6.33
C MET A 360 -8.79 -12.50 -5.04
N PHE A 361 -9.82 -13.29 -4.76
CA PHE A 361 -10.63 -13.17 -3.54
C PHE A 361 -10.06 -14.11 -2.50
N LEU A 362 -9.69 -13.57 -1.34
CA LEU A 362 -9.07 -14.31 -0.24
C LEU A 362 -10.09 -15.06 0.62
#